data_AF-X6NHH6-F1
#
_entry.id   AF-X6NHH6-F1
#
_cell.length_a   1.000
_cell.length_b   1.000
_cell.length_c   1.000
_cell.angle_alpha   90.00
_cell.angle_beta   90.00
_cell.angle_gamma   90.00
#
_symmetry.space_group_name_H-M   'P 1'
#
loop_
_entity.id
_entity.type
_entity.pdbx_description
1 polymer ?
#
loop_
_entity_poly.entity_id
_entity_poly.type
_entity_poly.pdbx_seq_one_letter_code
_entity_poly.pdbx_strand_id
1 'polypeptide(L)'
;MGCTNSSTGSNIGQSPDDAGRATDQRLQRDLESEKKKDKSVKKLLLLGPGNSGKSTFFKQLASIHNDGFSDENKTEATKPLYDSVLAQVKALITECRALHYDVSGYSRCQSKTLEAIRFFDDLPRDVEINEEIAKYLKIVWADSAIKEAFKDRTNLSVVDSAPYFFENIDRIAEVGYKPTEKDLLLVRTPTTGVTECAFAYNSNEFRLYDVGGQRSERTKWIHCFDAVLFDTNFSSIVFFFCIIVHPTSHIQITLPTTFPFSLDPSLLFIVIQLRACLSFFKRLRKQTKKVTAVLFVVSLSCYDQRLFEDVSVNAMHEALSLFEETCNSRWFRKTSMILFLNKSDLFGEKIKRRSLKVCFEDYDGPDKNFDAGALFTLL
;
A
#
# COMPACT_ATOMS: atom_id res chain seq x y z
N MET A 1 45.04 81.09 28.83
CA MET A 1 43.84 80.67 28.09
C MET A 1 44.29 79.79 26.94
N GLY A 2 43.58 78.69 26.69
CA GLY A 2 43.71 77.90 25.48
C GLY A 2 44.35 76.52 25.68
N CYS A 3 43.55 75.54 26.08
CA CYS A 3 43.72 74.17 25.62
C CYS A 3 42.33 73.60 25.28
N THR A 4 42.15 73.35 23.98
CA THR A 4 41.01 72.71 23.32
C THR A 4 41.14 71.19 23.31
N ASN A 5 39.98 70.54 23.24
CA ASN A 5 39.71 69.10 23.07
C ASN A 5 40.63 68.33 22.12
N SER A 6 40.79 67.03 22.40
CA SER A 6 40.58 66.02 21.35
C SER A 6 40.07 64.70 21.94
N SER A 7 39.06 64.18 21.27
CA SER A 7 38.31 62.94 21.50
C SER A 7 38.90 61.81 20.67
N THR A 8 39.11 60.65 21.29
CA THR A 8 39.22 59.32 20.67
C THR A 8 38.65 58.36 21.72
N GLY A 9 37.51 57.70 21.54
CA GLY A 9 37.22 56.76 20.46
C GLY A 9 37.50 55.34 20.96
N SER A 10 36.63 54.80 21.83
CA SER A 10 36.72 53.42 22.32
C SER A 10 35.57 52.57 21.76
N ASN A 11 35.85 51.94 20.63
CA ASN A 11 35.22 50.70 20.20
C ASN A 11 35.59 49.62 21.23
N ILE A 12 34.66 49.21 22.09
CA ILE A 12 34.83 48.02 22.93
C ILE A 12 34.02 46.90 22.29
N GLY A 13 34.76 45.89 21.85
CA GLY A 13 34.28 44.74 21.10
C GLY A 13 33.20 43.94 21.84
N GLN A 14 32.25 43.44 21.06
CA GLN A 14 31.32 42.39 21.48
C GLN A 14 32.14 41.19 21.97
N SER A 15 31.87 40.75 23.20
CA SER A 15 32.54 39.60 23.78
C SER A 15 32.19 38.32 22.98
N PRO A 16 33.12 37.36 22.83
CA PRO A 16 32.85 36.07 22.16
C PRO A 16 31.66 35.31 22.78
N ASP A 17 31.40 35.54 24.08
CA ASP A 17 30.35 34.88 24.86
C ASP A 17 28.95 35.41 24.53
N ASP A 18 28.80 36.68 24.14
CA ASP A 18 27.51 37.25 23.73
C ASP A 18 27.09 36.78 22.33
N ALA A 19 28.05 36.57 21.42
CA ALA A 19 27.80 35.99 20.10
C ALA A 19 27.40 34.51 20.20
N GLY A 20 28.03 33.75 21.11
CA GLY A 20 27.65 32.37 21.41
C GLY A 20 26.24 32.26 21.99
N ARG A 21 25.91 33.08 23.00
CA ARG A 21 24.55 33.12 23.58
C ARG A 21 23.47 33.55 22.58
N ALA A 22 23.77 34.51 21.71
CA ALA A 22 22.83 34.94 20.67
C ALA A 22 22.58 33.82 19.63
N THR A 23 23.62 33.03 19.32
CA THR A 23 23.53 31.89 18.41
C THR A 23 22.72 30.74 19.05
N ASP A 24 22.99 30.41 20.32
CA ASP A 24 22.23 29.39 21.07
C ASP A 24 20.76 29.77 21.22
N GLN A 25 20.45 31.04 21.53
CA GLN A 25 19.07 31.53 21.60
C GLN A 25 18.36 31.52 20.24
N ARG A 26 19.10 31.62 19.13
CA ARG A 26 18.55 31.53 17.78
C ARG A 26 18.26 30.08 17.43
N LEU A 27 19.22 29.17 17.65
CA LEU A 27 19.05 27.72 17.50
C LEU A 27 17.88 27.19 18.34
N GLN A 28 17.75 27.62 19.59
CA GLN A 28 16.66 27.18 20.46
C GLN A 28 15.29 27.67 19.96
N ARG A 29 15.20 28.91 19.46
CA ARG A 29 13.98 29.42 18.81
C ARG A 29 13.65 28.68 17.53
N ASP A 30 14.66 28.38 16.71
CA ASP A 30 14.49 27.64 15.47
C ASP A 30 13.98 26.21 15.76
N LEU A 31 14.60 25.52 16.73
CA LEU A 31 14.16 24.20 17.21
C LEU A 31 12.73 24.21 17.79
N GLU A 32 12.36 25.23 18.55
CA GLU A 32 10.99 25.37 19.07
C GLU A 32 9.99 25.64 17.95
N SER A 33 10.36 26.46 16.97
CA SER A 33 9.53 26.75 15.80
C SER A 33 9.32 25.49 14.94
N GLU A 34 10.36 24.68 14.73
CA GLU A 34 10.29 23.41 14.03
C GLU A 34 9.47 22.39 14.80
N LYS A 35 9.65 22.26 16.11
CA LYS A 35 8.81 21.40 16.96
C LYS A 35 7.34 21.82 16.92
N LYS A 36 7.06 23.12 16.85
CA LYS A 36 5.68 23.64 16.76
C LYS A 36 5.07 23.36 15.38
N LYS A 37 5.86 23.49 14.31
CA LYS A 37 5.47 23.06 12.96
C LYS A 37 5.21 21.55 12.92
N ASP A 38 6.13 20.71 13.38
CA ASP A 38 6.00 19.24 13.37
C ASP A 38 4.80 18.74 14.19
N LYS A 39 4.47 19.41 15.31
CA LYS A 39 3.26 19.13 16.10
C LYS A 39 1.96 19.46 15.36
N SER A 40 1.98 20.37 14.39
CA SER A 40 0.81 20.75 13.60
C SER A 40 0.55 19.78 12.43
N VAL A 41 1.60 19.10 11.97
CA VAL A 41 1.53 18.11 10.88
C VAL A 41 0.79 16.86 11.34
N LYS A 42 -0.15 16.40 10.51
CA LYS A 42 -0.96 15.21 10.76
C LYS A 42 -0.28 13.99 10.16
N LYS A 43 0.25 13.11 11.02
CA LYS A 43 0.97 11.90 10.60
C LYS A 43 0.02 10.72 10.44
N LEU A 44 0.00 10.11 9.27
CA LEU A 44 -0.81 8.94 8.89
C LEU A 44 0.12 7.76 8.60
N LEU A 45 -0.16 6.61 9.19
CA LEU A 45 0.68 5.41 9.00
C LEU A 45 -0.11 4.32 8.28
N LEU A 46 0.42 3.80 7.18
CA LEU A 46 -0.15 2.66 6.46
C LEU A 46 0.37 1.35 7.03
N LEU A 47 -0.52 0.54 7.60
CA LEU A 47 -0.18 -0.80 8.13
C LEU A 47 -1.00 -1.89 7.45
N GLY A 48 -0.56 -3.13 7.60
CA GLY A 48 -1.26 -4.32 7.11
C GLY A 48 -0.34 -5.32 6.39
N PRO A 49 -0.86 -6.51 6.07
CA PRO A 49 -0.06 -7.61 5.53
C PRO A 49 0.61 -7.31 4.19
N GLY A 50 1.56 -8.15 3.78
CA GLY A 50 2.11 -8.13 2.43
C GLY A 50 1.01 -8.19 1.36
N ASN A 51 1.20 -7.49 0.24
CA ASN A 51 0.28 -7.50 -0.92
C ASN A 51 -1.16 -7.04 -0.64
N SER A 52 -1.45 -6.39 0.49
CA SER A 52 -2.78 -5.86 0.80
C SER A 52 -3.15 -4.60 -0.02
N GLY A 53 -2.16 -3.95 -0.64
CA GLY A 53 -2.34 -2.76 -1.50
C GLY A 53 -1.98 -1.41 -0.85
N LYS A 54 -1.31 -1.43 0.31
CA LYS A 54 -0.77 -0.21 0.96
C LYS A 54 0.00 0.69 0.01
N SER A 55 0.99 0.13 -0.70
CA SER A 55 1.86 0.89 -1.59
C SER A 55 1.11 1.42 -2.82
N THR A 56 0.07 0.73 -3.29
CA THR A 56 -0.82 1.25 -4.35
C THR A 56 -1.58 2.47 -3.84
N PHE A 57 -2.16 2.40 -2.64
CA PHE A 57 -2.83 3.55 -2.01
C PHE A 57 -1.87 4.72 -1.77
N PHE A 58 -0.66 4.43 -1.28
CA PHE A 58 0.40 5.42 -1.10
C PHE A 58 0.77 6.11 -2.41
N LYS A 59 1.05 5.35 -3.48
CA LYS A 59 1.38 5.89 -4.80
C LYS A 59 0.26 6.72 -5.40
N GLN A 60 -1.02 6.32 -5.22
CA GLN A 60 -2.17 7.11 -5.67
C GLN A 60 -2.22 8.46 -4.95
N LEU A 61 -2.07 8.49 -3.62
CA LEU A 61 -2.06 9.72 -2.84
C LEU A 61 -0.84 10.60 -3.18
N ALA A 62 0.34 10.01 -3.34
CA ALA A 62 1.55 10.73 -3.72
C ALA A 62 1.42 11.35 -5.11
N SER A 63 0.83 10.63 -6.06
CA SER A 63 0.58 11.12 -7.42
C SER A 63 -0.36 12.32 -7.45
N ILE A 64 -1.46 12.29 -6.68
CA ILE A 64 -2.46 13.38 -6.66
C ILE A 64 -1.87 14.69 -6.11
N HIS A 65 -0.87 14.62 -5.22
CA HIS A 65 -0.42 15.78 -4.46
C HIS A 65 1.00 16.28 -4.75
N ASN A 66 1.89 15.44 -5.29
CA ASN A 66 3.32 15.75 -5.39
C ASN A 66 3.91 15.58 -6.81
N ASP A 67 3.09 15.64 -7.86
CA ASP A 67 3.55 15.47 -9.26
C ASP A 67 4.35 14.15 -9.47
N GLY A 68 4.02 13.12 -8.67
CA GLY A 68 4.88 11.97 -8.36
C GLY A 68 5.28 11.05 -9.52
N PHE A 69 4.80 11.32 -10.73
CA PHE A 69 5.11 10.57 -11.95
C PHE A 69 5.76 11.46 -13.02
N SER A 70 6.80 12.21 -12.63
CA SER A 70 7.66 12.91 -13.58
C SER A 70 8.30 11.92 -14.58
N ASP A 71 8.72 12.42 -15.76
CA ASP A 71 9.31 11.58 -16.80
C ASP A 71 10.66 10.96 -16.42
N GLU A 72 11.39 11.59 -15.51
CA GLU A 72 12.62 11.05 -14.90
C GLU A 72 12.30 9.83 -14.03
N ASN A 73 11.31 9.94 -13.14
CA ASN A 73 10.86 8.83 -12.29
C ASN A 73 10.32 7.65 -13.11
N LYS A 74 9.67 7.92 -14.25
CA LYS A 74 9.21 6.87 -15.18
C LYS A 74 10.38 6.09 -15.76
N THR A 75 11.46 6.77 -16.13
CA THR A 75 12.63 6.12 -16.75
C THR A 75 13.35 5.22 -15.74
N GLU A 76 13.53 5.69 -14.51
CA GLU A 76 14.14 4.89 -13.42
C GLU A 76 13.28 3.67 -13.04
N ALA A 77 11.96 3.78 -13.16
CA ALA A 77 11.03 2.70 -12.84
C ALA A 77 10.89 1.62 -13.93
N THR A 78 11.39 1.87 -15.15
CA THR A 78 11.27 0.92 -16.28
C THR A 78 11.95 -0.41 -15.99
N LYS A 79 13.19 -0.40 -15.48
CA LYS A 79 13.94 -1.64 -15.20
C LYS A 79 13.29 -2.46 -14.07
N PRO A 80 12.93 -1.89 -12.91
CA PRO A 80 12.16 -2.60 -11.88
C PRO A 80 10.82 -3.17 -12.40
N LEU A 81 10.18 -2.49 -13.34
CA LEU A 81 8.96 -2.99 -13.98
C LEU A 81 9.22 -4.23 -14.81
N TYR A 82 10.25 -4.22 -15.67
CA TYR A 82 10.64 -5.40 -16.44
C TYR A 82 10.94 -6.59 -15.54
N ASP A 83 11.74 -6.38 -14.49
CA ASP A 83 12.09 -7.44 -13.53
C ASP A 83 10.84 -8.01 -12.86
N SER A 84 9.88 -7.14 -12.49
CA SER A 84 8.61 -7.55 -11.90
C SER A 84 7.79 -8.42 -12.86
N VAL A 85 7.62 -8.00 -14.12
CA VAL A 85 6.86 -8.73 -15.13
C VAL A 85 7.49 -10.09 -15.42
N LEU A 86 8.80 -10.14 -15.63
CA LEU A 86 9.54 -11.38 -15.89
C LEU A 86 9.46 -12.34 -14.70
N ALA A 87 9.56 -11.82 -13.46
CA ALA A 87 9.40 -12.63 -12.25
C ALA A 87 7.99 -13.25 -12.17
N GLN A 88 6.92 -12.52 -12.55
CA GLN A 88 5.57 -13.08 -12.55
C GLN A 88 5.39 -14.20 -13.57
N VAL A 89 5.95 -14.05 -14.78
CA VAL A 89 5.89 -15.11 -15.81
C VAL A 89 6.62 -16.36 -15.34
N LYS A 90 7.84 -16.21 -14.80
CA LYS A 90 8.63 -17.34 -14.29
C LYS A 90 7.94 -18.04 -13.11
N ALA A 91 7.32 -17.28 -12.20
CA ALA A 91 6.54 -17.83 -11.09
C ALA A 91 5.34 -18.64 -11.59
N LEU A 92 4.62 -18.13 -12.60
CA LEU A 92 3.48 -18.82 -13.19
C LEU A 92 3.91 -20.13 -13.88
N ILE A 93 4.99 -20.11 -14.65
CA ILE A 93 5.55 -21.30 -15.31
C ILE A 93 5.96 -22.36 -14.27
N THR A 94 6.65 -21.93 -13.21
CA THR A 94 7.12 -22.83 -12.14
C THR A 94 5.96 -23.55 -11.47
N GLU A 95 4.87 -22.85 -11.21
CA GLU A 95 3.71 -23.49 -10.59
C GLU A 95 2.94 -24.38 -11.55
N CYS A 96 2.82 -23.99 -12.83
CA CYS A 96 2.16 -24.85 -13.79
C CYS A 96 2.85 -26.22 -13.88
N ARG A 97 4.17 -26.27 -13.65
CA ARG A 97 4.92 -27.53 -13.48
C ARG A 97 4.60 -28.27 -12.18
N ALA A 98 4.29 -27.57 -11.10
CA ALA A 98 3.96 -28.16 -9.80
C ALA A 98 2.53 -28.71 -9.75
N LEU A 99 1.55 -27.99 -10.35
CA LEU A 99 0.15 -28.40 -10.41
C LEU A 99 -0.11 -29.50 -11.46
N HIS A 100 0.73 -29.59 -12.49
CA HIS A 100 0.71 -30.68 -13.46
C HIS A 100 1.83 -31.66 -13.14
N TYR A 101 1.53 -32.58 -12.22
CA TYR A 101 2.40 -33.71 -11.89
C TYR A 101 2.91 -34.42 -13.15
N ASP A 102 4.21 -34.65 -13.10
CA ASP A 102 5.06 -35.44 -13.99
C ASP A 102 5.60 -34.72 -15.23
N VAL A 103 6.91 -34.87 -15.42
CA VAL A 103 7.69 -34.39 -16.57
C VAL A 103 7.28 -35.14 -17.86
N SER A 104 6.36 -36.12 -17.74
CA SER A 104 5.61 -36.78 -18.81
C SER A 104 4.26 -36.09 -19.15
N GLY A 105 3.80 -35.16 -18.31
CA GLY A 105 2.47 -34.53 -18.29
C GLY A 105 2.32 -33.21 -19.06
N TYR A 106 3.24 -32.89 -19.97
CA TYR A 106 3.05 -31.80 -20.95
C TYR A 106 1.99 -32.11 -22.02
N SER A 107 1.29 -33.24 -21.91
CA SER A 107 0.30 -33.73 -22.90
C SER A 107 -0.85 -32.75 -23.19
N ARG A 108 -1.05 -31.70 -22.36
CA ARG A 108 -2.06 -30.65 -22.56
C ARG A 108 -1.51 -29.30 -23.04
N CYS A 109 -0.22 -29.00 -22.84
CA CYS A 109 0.36 -27.74 -23.29
C CYS A 109 0.72 -27.85 -24.77
N GLN A 110 0.48 -26.79 -25.55
CA GLN A 110 0.84 -26.81 -26.96
C GLN A 110 2.37 -26.91 -27.11
N SER A 111 2.86 -27.55 -28.18
CA SER A 111 4.31 -27.66 -28.47
C SER A 111 5.03 -26.31 -28.46
N LYS A 112 4.32 -25.23 -28.82
CA LYS A 112 4.85 -23.85 -28.80
C LYS A 112 4.99 -23.29 -27.37
N THR A 113 4.11 -23.69 -26.46
CA THR A 113 4.19 -23.31 -25.04
C THR A 113 5.43 -23.90 -24.39
N LEU A 114 5.78 -25.14 -24.74
CA LEU A 114 7.00 -25.81 -24.28
C LEU A 114 8.27 -25.07 -24.70
N GLU A 115 8.33 -24.63 -25.95
CA GLU A 115 9.44 -23.83 -26.47
C GLU A 115 9.54 -22.49 -25.72
N ALA A 116 8.42 -21.80 -25.52
CA ALA A 116 8.36 -20.54 -24.77
C ALA A 116 8.80 -20.71 -23.31
N ILE A 117 8.42 -21.83 -22.66
CA ILE A 117 8.83 -22.14 -21.30
C ILE A 117 10.35 -22.30 -21.21
N ARG A 118 10.96 -23.06 -22.13
CA ARG A 118 12.42 -23.24 -22.18
C ARG A 118 13.14 -21.89 -22.40
N PHE A 119 12.60 -21.06 -23.28
CA PHE A 119 13.11 -19.70 -23.49
C PHE A 119 13.15 -18.90 -22.17
N PHE A 120 12.10 -18.94 -21.35
CA PHE A 120 12.09 -18.23 -20.06
C PHE A 120 13.00 -18.84 -18.99
N ASP A 121 13.24 -20.15 -19.01
CA ASP A 121 14.20 -20.80 -18.10
C ASP A 121 15.63 -20.33 -18.38
N ASP A 122 15.99 -20.26 -19.67
CA ASP A 122 17.32 -19.88 -20.12
C ASP A 122 17.51 -18.34 -20.15
N LEU A 123 16.44 -17.57 -20.00
CA LEU A 123 16.47 -16.11 -20.02
C LEU A 123 17.31 -15.56 -18.86
N PRO A 124 18.37 -14.77 -19.13
CA PRO A 124 19.19 -14.14 -18.10
C PRO A 124 18.36 -13.27 -17.15
N ARG A 125 18.92 -12.97 -15.96
CA ARG A 125 18.21 -12.16 -14.96
C ARG A 125 18.10 -10.70 -15.36
N ASP A 126 19.13 -10.15 -15.99
CA ASP A 126 19.25 -8.73 -16.28
C ASP A 126 18.96 -8.41 -17.75
N VAL A 127 17.73 -8.71 -18.18
CA VAL A 127 17.28 -8.49 -19.57
C VAL A 127 16.17 -7.45 -19.60
N GLU A 128 16.17 -6.62 -20.64
CA GLU A 128 15.08 -5.72 -20.96
C GLU A 128 14.01 -6.43 -21.79
N ILE A 129 12.74 -6.14 -21.53
CA ILE A 129 11.65 -6.72 -22.31
C ILE A 129 11.71 -6.15 -23.73
N ASN A 130 11.75 -7.05 -24.71
CA ASN A 130 11.81 -6.73 -26.13
C ASN A 130 10.75 -7.54 -26.90
N GLU A 131 10.68 -7.35 -28.21
CA GLU A 131 9.68 -8.00 -29.08
C GLU A 131 9.73 -9.54 -29.01
N GLU A 132 10.93 -10.12 -28.86
CA GLU A 132 11.09 -11.58 -28.74
C GLU A 132 10.51 -12.11 -27.43
N ILE A 133 10.82 -11.44 -26.31
CA ILE A 133 10.24 -11.77 -24.99
C ILE A 133 8.72 -11.61 -25.03
N ALA A 134 8.21 -10.54 -25.62
CA ALA A 134 6.77 -10.30 -25.76
C ALA A 134 6.09 -11.42 -26.56
N LYS A 135 6.69 -11.86 -27.66
CA LYS A 135 6.20 -12.99 -28.47
C LYS A 135 6.07 -14.26 -27.62
N TYR A 136 7.10 -14.65 -26.88
CA TYR A 136 7.04 -15.86 -26.04
C TYR A 136 6.10 -15.71 -24.85
N LEU A 137 6.02 -14.52 -24.24
CA LEU A 137 5.08 -14.25 -23.15
C LEU A 137 3.64 -14.44 -23.63
N LYS A 138 3.28 -13.92 -24.81
CA LYS A 138 1.95 -14.11 -25.40
C LYS A 138 1.61 -15.58 -25.61
N ILE A 139 2.58 -16.39 -26.04
CA ILE A 139 2.38 -17.84 -26.21
C ILE A 139 2.09 -18.50 -24.86
N VAL A 140 2.88 -18.20 -23.82
CA VAL A 140 2.65 -18.73 -22.46
C VAL A 140 1.29 -18.29 -21.93
N TRP A 141 0.95 -17.01 -22.04
CA TRP A 141 -0.30 -16.48 -21.50
C TRP A 141 -1.54 -16.93 -22.28
N ALA A 142 -1.41 -17.27 -23.56
CA ALA A 142 -2.51 -17.80 -24.36
C ALA A 142 -2.90 -19.24 -23.98
N ASP A 143 -2.00 -20.01 -23.36
CA ASP A 143 -2.22 -21.41 -23.02
C ASP A 143 -3.32 -21.58 -21.96
N SER A 144 -4.26 -22.48 -22.21
CA SER A 144 -5.41 -22.70 -21.33
C SER A 144 -5.00 -23.25 -19.97
N ALA A 145 -3.97 -24.11 -19.90
CA ALA A 145 -3.48 -24.67 -18.65
C ALA A 145 -2.86 -23.57 -17.77
N ILE A 146 -2.09 -22.66 -18.38
CA ILE A 146 -1.52 -21.49 -17.70
C ILE A 146 -2.62 -20.57 -17.14
N LYS A 147 -3.66 -20.30 -17.94
CA LYS A 147 -4.81 -19.49 -17.50
C LYS A 147 -5.62 -20.16 -16.38
N GLU A 148 -5.76 -21.49 -16.42
CA GLU A 148 -6.44 -22.26 -15.37
C GLU A 148 -5.64 -22.23 -14.07
N ALA A 149 -4.31 -22.46 -14.13
CA ALA A 149 -3.42 -22.34 -12.98
C ALA A 149 -3.48 -20.94 -12.36
N PHE A 150 -3.50 -19.87 -13.18
CA PHE A 150 -3.67 -18.51 -12.67
C PHE A 150 -5.06 -18.27 -12.03
N LYS A 151 -6.11 -18.97 -12.46
CA LYS A 151 -7.44 -18.87 -11.83
C LYS A 151 -7.47 -19.54 -10.46
N ASP A 152 -6.80 -20.68 -10.30
CA ASP A 152 -6.69 -21.42 -9.04
C ASP A 152 -5.45 -21.02 -8.21
N ARG A 153 -5.02 -19.77 -8.36
CA ARG A 153 -3.78 -19.23 -7.78
C ARG A 153 -3.78 -19.07 -6.25
N THR A 154 -4.60 -19.83 -5.54
CA THR A 154 -4.67 -19.86 -4.08
C THR A 154 -3.31 -20.13 -3.42
N ASN A 155 -2.49 -20.99 -4.05
CA ASN A 155 -1.15 -21.35 -3.57
C ASN A 155 -0.01 -20.64 -4.33
N LEU A 156 -0.36 -19.74 -5.24
CA LEU A 156 0.56 -19.09 -6.17
C LEU A 156 1.07 -17.76 -5.62
N SER A 157 2.38 -17.51 -5.79
CA SER A 157 2.98 -16.20 -5.48
C SER A 157 2.69 -15.12 -6.54
N VAL A 158 1.93 -15.46 -7.59
CA VAL A 158 1.65 -14.57 -8.72
C VAL A 158 0.68 -13.46 -8.31
N VAL A 159 1.05 -12.23 -8.66
CA VAL A 159 0.29 -11.02 -8.29
C VAL A 159 -0.98 -10.88 -9.11
N ASP A 160 -2.02 -10.33 -8.50
CA ASP A 160 -3.30 -10.06 -9.14
C ASP A 160 -3.21 -9.14 -10.38
N SER A 161 -2.19 -8.27 -10.44
CA SER A 161 -1.95 -7.36 -11.57
C SER A 161 -1.18 -7.99 -12.74
N ALA A 162 -0.69 -9.23 -12.61
CA ALA A 162 0.07 -9.89 -13.68
C ALA A 162 -0.66 -9.92 -15.04
N PRO A 163 -1.97 -10.25 -15.13
CA PRO A 163 -2.72 -10.24 -16.39
C PRO A 163 -2.67 -8.91 -17.13
N TYR A 164 -2.73 -7.79 -16.40
CA TYR A 164 -2.66 -6.46 -17.00
C TYR A 164 -1.35 -6.26 -17.78
N PHE A 165 -0.21 -6.69 -17.22
CA PHE A 165 1.08 -6.58 -17.91
C PHE A 165 1.17 -7.55 -19.08
N PHE A 166 0.66 -8.77 -18.93
CA PHE A 166 0.70 -9.80 -19.98
C PHE A 166 -0.13 -9.41 -21.20
N GLU A 167 -1.29 -8.80 -20.98
CA GLU A 167 -2.18 -8.30 -22.04
C GLU A 167 -1.64 -7.04 -22.73
N ASN A 168 -0.75 -6.29 -22.08
CA ASN A 168 -0.13 -5.06 -22.61
C ASN A 168 1.34 -5.24 -22.98
N ILE A 169 1.82 -6.49 -23.11
CA ILE A 169 3.25 -6.78 -23.28
C ILE A 169 3.83 -6.20 -24.57
N ASP A 170 3.01 -6.08 -25.63
CA ASP A 170 3.44 -5.51 -26.90
C ASP A 170 3.87 -4.05 -26.73
N ARG A 171 3.06 -3.24 -26.02
CA ARG A 171 3.41 -1.85 -25.67
C ARG A 171 4.65 -1.78 -24.77
N ILE A 172 4.76 -2.70 -23.82
CA ILE A 172 5.88 -2.74 -22.86
C ILE A 172 7.19 -3.09 -23.55
N ALA A 173 7.15 -3.84 -24.66
CA ALA A 173 8.30 -4.26 -25.45
C ALA A 173 8.73 -3.26 -26.53
N GLU A 174 7.99 -2.16 -26.72
CA GLU A 174 8.34 -1.14 -27.70
C GLU A 174 9.67 -0.47 -27.37
N VAL A 175 10.46 -0.18 -28.40
CA VAL A 175 11.71 0.56 -28.25
C VAL A 175 11.41 1.96 -27.70
N GLY A 176 12.04 2.31 -26.58
CA GLY A 176 11.79 3.59 -25.91
C GLY A 176 10.53 3.61 -25.04
N TYR A 177 10.00 2.44 -24.68
CA TYR A 177 8.89 2.30 -23.73
C TYR A 177 9.08 3.17 -22.48
N LYS A 178 8.03 3.92 -22.14
CA LYS A 178 7.92 4.69 -20.91
C LYS A 178 6.70 4.20 -20.10
N PRO A 179 6.87 3.81 -18.83
CA PRO A 179 5.77 3.40 -17.97
C PRO A 179 4.68 4.46 -17.86
N THR A 180 3.42 4.04 -17.98
CA THR A 180 2.25 4.87 -17.69
C THR A 180 2.02 4.92 -16.17
N GLU A 181 1.24 5.88 -15.71
CA GLU A 181 0.83 5.95 -14.29
C GLU A 181 0.17 4.64 -13.83
N LYS A 182 -0.66 4.03 -14.69
CA LYS A 182 -1.30 2.75 -14.41
C LYS A 182 -0.27 1.62 -14.23
N ASP A 183 0.79 1.61 -15.04
CA ASP A 183 1.89 0.65 -14.89
C ASP A 183 2.60 0.82 -13.54
N LEU A 184 2.90 2.06 -13.17
CA LEU A 184 3.58 2.39 -11.91
C LEU A 184 2.72 2.10 -10.67
N LEU A 185 1.40 2.20 -10.79
CA LEU A 185 0.45 1.84 -9.73
C LEU A 185 0.31 0.32 -9.55
N LEU A 186 0.37 -0.44 -10.65
CA LEU A 186 0.11 -1.89 -10.67
C LEU A 186 1.38 -2.75 -10.53
N VAL A 187 2.55 -2.19 -10.81
CA VAL A 187 3.83 -2.91 -10.72
C VAL A 187 4.11 -3.32 -9.28
N ARG A 188 4.49 -4.58 -9.08
CA ARG A 188 4.93 -5.06 -7.78
C ARG A 188 6.41 -4.82 -7.61
N THR A 189 6.72 -3.86 -6.76
CA THR A 189 8.06 -3.66 -6.19
C THR A 189 7.91 -3.84 -4.68
N PRO A 190 8.60 -4.81 -4.04
CA PRO A 190 8.55 -4.96 -2.60
C PRO A 190 9.00 -3.66 -1.91
N THR A 191 8.14 -3.09 -1.06
CA THR A 191 8.52 -1.94 -0.24
C THR A 191 9.49 -2.39 0.83
N THR A 192 10.71 -1.86 0.78
CA THR A 192 11.73 -2.05 1.80
C THR A 192 11.90 -0.76 2.60
N GLY A 193 11.94 -0.88 3.93
CA GLY A 193 12.08 0.28 4.82
C GLY A 193 10.80 1.11 4.95
N VAL A 194 10.98 2.43 5.11
CA VAL A 194 9.91 3.41 5.36
C VAL A 194 9.97 4.48 4.28
N THR A 195 8.86 4.71 3.57
CA THR A 195 8.74 5.78 2.58
C THR A 195 7.76 6.83 3.09
N GLU A 196 8.10 8.12 2.96
CA GLU A 196 7.28 9.24 3.41
C GLU A 196 6.78 10.05 2.21
N CYS A 197 5.53 10.51 2.29
CA CYS A 197 4.94 11.47 1.37
C CYS A 197 4.25 12.57 2.18
N ALA A 198 4.66 13.83 1.99
CA ALA A 198 3.99 14.98 2.57
C ALA A 198 2.97 15.56 1.58
N PHE A 199 1.81 16.00 2.05
CA PHE A 199 0.82 16.69 1.22
C PHE A 199 -0.01 17.67 2.04
N ALA A 200 -0.57 18.69 1.40
CA ALA A 200 -1.48 19.65 2.05
C ALA A 200 -2.92 19.39 1.61
N TYR A 201 -3.86 19.36 2.56
CA TYR A 201 -5.29 19.24 2.29
C TYR A 201 -6.13 20.03 3.29
N ASN A 202 -7.05 20.86 2.79
CA ASN A 202 -7.95 21.71 3.60
C ASN A 202 -7.22 22.51 4.71
N SER A 203 -6.13 23.18 4.34
CA SER A 203 -5.27 23.97 5.24
C SER A 203 -4.58 23.17 6.36
N ASN A 204 -4.54 21.84 6.25
CA ASN A 204 -3.74 20.99 7.13
C ASN A 204 -2.62 20.34 6.32
N GLU A 205 -1.46 20.23 6.95
CA GLU A 205 -0.32 19.48 6.41
C GLU A 205 -0.40 18.04 6.90
N PHE A 206 -0.25 17.09 5.99
CA PHE A 206 -0.25 15.66 6.26
C PHE A 206 1.10 15.05 5.87
N ARG A 207 1.49 14.00 6.60
CA ARG A 207 2.59 13.11 6.25
C ARG A 207 2.10 11.69 6.30
N LEU A 208 2.16 11.00 5.17
CA LEU A 208 1.82 9.60 5.01
C LEU A 208 3.09 8.76 5.01
N TYR A 209 3.09 7.67 5.77
CA TYR A 209 4.20 6.74 5.86
C TYR A 209 3.76 5.37 5.32
N ASP A 210 4.42 4.87 4.27
CA ASP A 210 4.30 3.47 3.81
C ASP A 210 5.43 2.64 4.40
N VAL A 211 5.08 1.48 4.95
CA VAL A 211 6.03 0.53 5.53
C VAL A 211 5.82 -0.85 4.92
N GLY A 212 6.91 -1.60 4.75
CA GLY A 212 6.86 -2.97 4.28
C GLY A 212 5.92 -3.84 5.13
N GLY A 213 5.02 -4.58 4.47
CA GLY A 213 4.02 -5.43 5.16
C GLY A 213 4.43 -6.90 5.33
N GLN A 214 5.52 -7.32 4.69
CA GLN A 214 6.08 -8.67 4.82
C GLN A 214 6.63 -8.88 6.23
N ARG A 215 6.63 -10.12 6.73
CA ARG A 215 7.03 -10.43 8.11
C ARG A 215 8.42 -9.89 8.46
N SER A 216 9.39 -9.98 7.53
CA SER A 216 10.76 -9.47 7.69
C SER A 216 10.86 -7.96 7.84
N GLU A 217 9.89 -7.20 7.33
CA GLU A 217 9.90 -5.73 7.36
C GLU A 217 9.16 -5.17 8.58
N ARG A 218 8.37 -5.97 9.31
CA ARG A 218 7.52 -5.51 10.43
C ARG A 218 8.32 -5.01 11.63
N THR A 219 9.53 -5.53 11.83
CA THR A 219 10.43 -5.03 12.90
C THR A 219 10.78 -3.55 12.70
N LYS A 220 10.76 -3.06 11.45
CA LYS A 220 11.05 -1.67 11.11
C LYS A 220 9.90 -0.72 11.45
N TRP A 221 8.70 -1.25 11.69
CA TRP A 221 7.55 -0.43 12.11
C TRP A 221 7.84 0.32 13.41
N ILE A 222 8.69 -0.25 14.27
CA ILE A 222 9.15 0.36 15.52
C ILE A 222 9.86 1.70 15.30
N HIS A 223 10.55 1.88 14.17
CA HIS A 223 11.20 3.16 13.85
C HIS A 223 10.19 4.27 13.49
N CYS A 224 8.96 3.92 13.09
CA CYS A 224 7.86 4.86 12.98
C CYS A 224 7.21 5.20 14.35
N PHE A 225 7.63 4.52 15.44
CA PHE A 225 6.98 4.55 16.77
C PHE A 225 7.71 5.33 17.87
N ASP A 226 8.89 5.91 17.63
CA ASP A 226 9.51 6.81 18.63
C ASP A 226 8.48 7.88 19.02
N ALA A 227 8.16 8.24 20.26
CA ALA A 227 8.56 7.83 21.60
C ALA A 227 7.44 8.24 22.59
N VAL A 228 7.46 7.67 23.81
CA VAL A 228 7.02 8.23 25.12
C VAL A 228 5.88 7.49 25.87
N LEU A 229 6.36 6.89 26.97
CA LEU A 229 5.83 6.70 28.33
C LEU A 229 4.55 5.88 28.61
N PHE A 230 4.77 5.00 29.59
CA PHE A 230 3.81 4.29 30.39
C PHE A 230 2.74 5.23 30.94
N ASP A 231 1.50 4.90 30.62
CA ASP A 231 0.37 5.33 31.43
C ASP A 231 -0.60 4.15 31.55
N THR A 232 -0.45 3.42 32.64
CA THR A 232 -1.31 2.31 33.05
C THR A 232 -2.57 2.91 33.64
N ASN A 233 -3.55 3.24 32.80
CA ASN A 233 -5.00 3.26 33.10
C ASN A 233 -5.72 4.03 32.00
N PHE A 234 -6.28 3.36 30.98
CA PHE A 234 -7.40 3.94 30.22
C PHE A 234 -8.08 2.87 29.34
N SER A 235 -9.39 2.68 29.55
CA SER A 235 -10.25 1.97 28.61
C SER A 235 -10.34 2.78 27.32
N SER A 236 -9.93 2.21 26.19
CA SER A 236 -9.73 2.93 24.93
C SER A 236 -10.91 2.66 24.00
N ILE A 237 -11.59 3.72 23.55
CA ILE A 237 -12.60 3.64 22.50
C ILE A 237 -11.85 3.69 21.16
N VAL A 238 -11.65 2.54 20.54
CA VAL A 238 -11.18 2.44 19.15
C VAL A 238 -12.40 2.63 18.25
N PHE A 239 -12.43 3.72 17.49
CA PHE A 239 -13.48 3.95 16.49
C PHE A 239 -13.05 3.30 15.18
N PHE A 240 -13.73 2.23 14.78
CA PHE A 240 -13.50 1.57 13.49
C PHE A 240 -14.31 2.27 12.40
N PHE A 241 -13.62 2.77 11.38
CA PHE A 241 -14.23 3.16 10.11
C PHE A 241 -13.78 2.14 9.06
N CYS A 242 -14.73 1.42 8.47
CA CYS A 242 -14.48 0.53 7.34
C CYS A 242 -14.65 1.29 6.02
N ILE A 243 -13.71 1.11 5.09
CA ILE A 243 -13.80 1.63 3.73
C ILE A 243 -13.60 0.48 2.76
N ILE A 244 -14.59 0.19 1.91
CA ILE A 244 -14.49 -0.80 0.82
C ILE A 244 -14.08 -0.05 -0.45
N VAL A 245 -12.98 -0.44 -1.08
CA VAL A 245 -12.50 0.23 -2.30
C VAL A 245 -12.98 -0.53 -3.55
N HIS A 246 -13.87 0.07 -4.34
CA HIS A 246 -14.35 -0.47 -5.63
C HIS A 246 -13.52 0.05 -6.83
N PRO A 247 -13.43 -0.70 -7.96
CA PRO A 247 -12.48 -0.45 -9.05
C PRO A 247 -12.96 0.57 -10.09
N THR A 248 -14.27 0.80 -10.23
CA THR A 248 -14.82 1.82 -11.11
C THR A 248 -14.92 3.13 -10.34
N SER A 249 -13.87 3.95 -10.44
CA SER A 249 -13.86 5.38 -10.12
C SER A 249 -14.83 5.77 -9.01
N HIS A 250 -14.46 5.54 -7.75
CA HIS A 250 -14.85 6.23 -6.50
C HIS A 250 -14.61 5.27 -5.32
N ILE A 251 -13.84 5.71 -4.33
CA ILE A 251 -13.63 5.01 -3.06
C ILE A 251 -14.99 4.90 -2.35
N GLN A 252 -15.62 3.72 -2.33
CA GLN A 252 -16.92 3.53 -1.70
C GLN A 252 -16.83 3.16 -0.20
N ILE A 253 -16.74 4.19 0.66
CA ILE A 253 -16.91 4.02 2.11
C ILE A 253 -18.31 3.48 2.43
N THR A 254 -18.38 2.26 2.97
CA THR A 254 -19.62 1.67 3.51
C THR A 254 -19.54 1.71 5.04
N LEU A 255 -20.40 2.50 5.68
CA LEU A 255 -20.57 2.48 7.14
C LEU A 255 -21.73 1.54 7.50
N PRO A 256 -21.65 0.81 8.63
CA PRO A 256 -22.77 0.03 9.13
C PRO A 256 -23.77 0.98 9.80
N THR A 257 -24.63 1.63 9.01
CA THR A 257 -25.78 2.35 9.57
C THR A 257 -27.01 2.12 8.69
N THR A 258 -27.78 1.10 9.08
CA THR A 258 -29.23 0.89 8.86
C THR A 258 -29.77 0.80 7.41
N PHE A 259 -30.33 -0.38 7.11
CA PHE A 259 -31.32 -0.74 6.07
C PHE A 259 -32.47 0.30 5.87
N PRO A 260 -33.44 0.04 4.97
CA PRO A 260 -33.41 0.10 3.51
C PRO A 260 -34.19 1.34 2.99
N PHE A 261 -33.94 1.81 1.76
CA PHE A 261 -34.96 2.26 0.77
C PHE A 261 -34.31 3.05 -0.37
N SER A 262 -34.89 2.84 -1.55
CA SER A 262 -34.52 3.30 -2.87
C SER A 262 -34.58 4.81 -3.07
N LEU A 263 -33.44 5.41 -3.43
CA LEU A 263 -33.30 6.66 -4.18
C LEU A 263 -31.92 6.59 -4.87
N ASP A 264 -31.82 7.11 -6.10
CA ASP A 264 -30.68 6.95 -7.02
C ASP A 264 -29.30 6.87 -6.30
N PRO A 265 -28.70 5.66 -6.21
CA PRO A 265 -27.52 5.37 -5.40
C PRO A 265 -26.23 6.05 -5.87
N SER A 266 -26.25 6.71 -7.03
CA SER A 266 -25.02 7.20 -7.67
C SER A 266 -24.56 8.56 -7.12
N LEU A 267 -25.49 9.47 -6.83
CA LEU A 267 -25.19 10.88 -6.48
C LEU A 267 -25.32 11.18 -4.98
N LEU A 268 -26.26 10.53 -4.28
CA LEU A 268 -26.44 10.71 -2.84
C LEU A 268 -25.29 10.07 -2.04
N PHE A 269 -24.73 8.98 -2.58
CA PHE A 269 -23.66 8.19 -1.97
C PHE A 269 -22.31 8.91 -2.01
N ILE A 270 -21.98 9.61 -3.12
CA ILE A 270 -20.78 10.44 -3.26
C ILE A 270 -20.78 11.59 -2.24
N VAL A 271 -21.93 12.24 -2.01
CA VAL A 271 -22.05 13.37 -1.08
C VAL A 271 -21.95 12.93 0.38
N ILE A 272 -22.47 11.74 0.72
CA ILE A 272 -22.36 11.17 2.07
C ILE A 272 -20.92 10.72 2.37
N GLN A 273 -20.21 10.14 1.41
CA GLN A 273 -18.82 9.70 1.56
C GLN A 273 -17.85 10.87 1.75
N LEU A 274 -18.04 11.96 0.99
CA LEU A 274 -17.33 13.22 1.23
C LEU A 274 -17.68 13.79 2.61
N ARG A 275 -18.95 13.76 3.05
CA ARG A 275 -19.35 14.26 4.38
C ARG A 275 -18.80 13.44 5.56
N ALA A 276 -18.72 12.12 5.44
CA ALA A 276 -18.14 11.25 6.46
C ALA A 276 -16.61 11.42 6.54
N CYS A 277 -15.94 11.47 5.40
CA CYS A 277 -14.51 11.78 5.30
C CYS A 277 -14.22 13.21 5.82
N LEU A 278 -15.06 14.20 5.48
CA LEU A 278 -14.98 15.58 5.99
C LEU A 278 -15.29 15.66 7.51
N SER A 279 -16.24 14.87 8.03
CA SER A 279 -16.52 14.77 9.47
C SER A 279 -15.33 14.16 10.22
N PHE A 280 -14.70 13.15 9.62
CA PHE A 280 -13.47 12.54 10.10
C PHE A 280 -12.29 13.52 10.09
N PHE A 281 -12.03 14.23 8.98
CA PHE A 281 -11.00 15.28 8.91
C PHE A 281 -11.29 16.43 9.88
N LYS A 282 -12.57 16.78 10.09
CA LYS A 282 -13.00 17.73 11.14
C LYS A 282 -12.67 17.24 12.55
N ARG A 283 -12.68 15.92 12.81
CA ARG A 283 -12.30 15.33 14.11
C ARG A 283 -10.78 15.15 14.28
N LEU A 284 -10.04 14.80 13.22
CA LEU A 284 -8.57 14.82 13.21
C LEU A 284 -8.01 16.22 13.54
N ARG A 285 -8.78 17.27 13.24
CA ARG A 285 -8.46 18.67 13.56
C ARG A 285 -8.15 18.91 15.04
N LYS A 286 -8.68 18.10 15.98
CA LYS A 286 -8.46 18.27 17.43
C LYS A 286 -7.30 17.45 18.03
N GLN A 287 -6.65 16.54 17.29
CA GLN A 287 -5.61 15.69 17.87
C GLN A 287 -4.19 16.22 17.64
N THR A 288 -3.39 16.30 18.70
CA THR A 288 -1.98 16.74 18.69
C THR A 288 -1.02 15.57 18.96
N LYS A 289 -1.34 14.38 18.44
CA LYS A 289 -0.57 13.14 18.69
C LYS A 289 0.53 12.95 17.64
N LYS A 290 1.59 12.25 18.05
CA LYS A 290 2.75 11.96 17.20
C LYS A 290 2.38 11.12 15.96
N VAL A 291 1.44 10.18 16.10
CA VAL A 291 0.69 9.58 14.98
C VAL A 291 -0.77 9.97 15.13
N THR A 292 -1.36 10.55 14.08
CA THR A 292 -2.73 11.05 14.11
C THR A 292 -3.75 9.94 13.85
N ALA A 293 -3.47 9.06 12.88
CA ALA A 293 -4.27 7.88 12.60
C ALA A 293 -3.42 6.77 11.94
N VAL A 294 -3.84 5.52 12.13
CA VAL A 294 -3.34 4.35 11.41
C VAL A 294 -4.38 3.97 10.36
N LEU A 295 -3.93 3.80 9.13
CA LEU A 295 -4.70 3.30 8.00
C LEU A 295 -4.28 1.83 7.80
N PHE A 296 -5.07 0.90 8.33
CA PHE A 296 -4.81 -0.53 8.22
C PHE A 296 -5.47 -1.09 6.96
N VAL A 297 -4.69 -1.66 6.05
CA VAL A 297 -5.17 -2.13 4.74
C VAL A 297 -5.16 -3.65 4.68
N VAL A 298 -6.32 -4.24 4.41
CA VAL A 298 -6.56 -5.69 4.25
C VAL A 298 -7.11 -5.94 2.85
N SER A 299 -6.71 -7.05 2.22
CA SER A 299 -7.23 -7.46 0.92
C SER A 299 -8.39 -8.45 1.11
N LEU A 300 -9.61 -8.11 0.69
CA LEU A 300 -10.74 -9.04 0.77
C LEU A 300 -10.50 -10.32 -0.06
N SER A 301 -9.80 -10.19 -1.17
CA SER A 301 -9.51 -11.30 -2.07
C SER A 301 -8.50 -12.32 -1.53
N CYS A 302 -7.97 -12.16 -0.31
CA CYS A 302 -7.00 -13.08 0.27
C CYS A 302 -7.61 -14.18 1.16
N TYR A 303 -8.96 -14.23 1.30
CA TYR A 303 -9.66 -15.26 2.07
C TYR A 303 -9.35 -16.69 1.60
N ASP A 304 -9.07 -16.86 0.31
CA ASP A 304 -8.72 -18.13 -0.29
C ASP A 304 -7.24 -18.22 -0.67
N GLN A 305 -6.36 -17.43 -0.03
CA GLN A 305 -4.93 -17.41 -0.35
C GLN A 305 -4.07 -17.88 0.83
N ARG A 306 -2.93 -18.47 0.53
CA ARG A 306 -1.87 -18.77 1.51
C ARG A 306 -0.79 -17.68 1.49
N LEU A 307 -0.03 -17.55 2.58
CA LEU A 307 1.11 -16.65 2.60
C LEU A 307 2.23 -17.17 1.70
N PHE A 308 2.98 -16.24 1.12
CA PHE A 308 4.20 -16.59 0.38
C PHE A 308 5.29 -17.09 1.32
N GLU A 309 5.41 -16.45 2.49
CA GLU A 309 6.41 -16.80 3.50
C GLU A 309 6.07 -18.10 4.26
N ASP A 310 4.81 -18.53 4.25
CA ASP A 310 4.33 -19.72 4.96
C ASP A 310 3.04 -20.27 4.33
N VAL A 311 3.20 -21.30 3.49
CA VAL A 311 2.09 -21.91 2.74
C VAL A 311 1.04 -22.61 3.61
N SER A 312 1.34 -22.84 4.90
CA SER A 312 0.39 -23.43 5.84
C SER A 312 -0.63 -22.43 6.38
N VAL A 313 -0.32 -21.13 6.33
CA VAL A 313 -1.12 -20.07 6.93
C VAL A 313 -2.02 -19.41 5.88
N ASN A 314 -3.31 -19.28 6.19
CA ASN A 314 -4.24 -18.49 5.39
C ASN A 314 -3.91 -17.00 5.51
N ALA A 315 -3.82 -16.30 4.39
CA ALA A 315 -3.47 -14.89 4.32
C ALA A 315 -4.49 -13.97 5.01
N MET A 316 -5.78 -14.32 5.02
CA MET A 316 -6.81 -13.58 5.76
C MET A 316 -6.69 -13.79 7.27
N HIS A 317 -6.40 -15.01 7.74
CA HIS A 317 -6.14 -15.23 9.17
C HIS A 317 -4.91 -14.47 9.67
N GLU A 318 -3.84 -14.41 8.87
CA GLU A 318 -2.69 -13.54 9.15
C GLU A 318 -3.11 -12.06 9.22
N ALA A 319 -3.99 -11.61 8.32
CA ALA A 319 -4.48 -10.23 8.30
C ALA A 319 -5.26 -9.86 9.56
N LEU A 320 -6.16 -10.75 10.00
CA LEU A 320 -6.96 -10.59 11.22
C LEU A 320 -6.07 -10.60 12.46
N SER A 321 -5.16 -11.56 12.58
CA SER A 321 -4.20 -11.65 13.69
C SER A 321 -3.34 -10.38 13.77
N LEU A 322 -2.78 -9.93 12.64
CA LEU A 322 -1.98 -8.71 12.59
C LEU A 322 -2.79 -7.46 12.95
N PHE A 323 -4.07 -7.41 12.56
CA PHE A 323 -4.96 -6.31 12.92
C PHE A 323 -5.24 -6.28 14.41
N GLU A 324 -5.52 -7.44 15.02
CA GLU A 324 -5.71 -7.59 16.46
C GLU A 324 -4.46 -7.17 17.23
N GLU A 325 -3.28 -7.68 16.85
CA GLU A 325 -1.98 -7.28 17.42
C GLU A 325 -1.76 -5.76 17.32
N THR A 326 -2.11 -5.18 16.18
CA THR A 326 -1.98 -3.73 15.95
C THR A 326 -2.95 -2.93 16.82
N CYS A 327 -4.20 -3.36 16.95
CA CYS A 327 -5.19 -2.69 17.80
C CYS A 327 -4.83 -2.78 19.29
N ASN A 328 -4.30 -3.92 19.72
CA ASN A 328 -3.89 -4.17 21.10
C ASN A 328 -2.48 -3.64 21.42
N SER A 329 -1.75 -3.16 20.41
CA SER A 329 -0.42 -2.59 20.58
C SER A 329 -0.46 -1.35 21.46
N ARG A 330 0.43 -1.33 22.47
CA ARG A 330 0.62 -0.18 23.36
C ARG A 330 0.92 1.12 22.62
N TRP A 331 1.53 1.03 21.44
CA TRP A 331 1.88 2.17 20.59
C TRP A 331 0.65 2.85 19.96
N PHE A 332 -0.47 2.11 19.80
CA PHE A 332 -1.67 2.58 19.12
C PHE A 332 -2.90 2.70 20.03
N ARG A 333 -2.76 2.46 21.33
CA ARG A 333 -3.86 2.54 22.31
C ARG A 333 -4.68 3.83 22.23
N LYS A 334 -4.03 4.96 21.93
CA LYS A 334 -4.69 6.27 21.79
C LYS A 334 -4.83 6.70 20.33
N THR A 335 -4.46 5.89 19.35
CA THR A 335 -4.43 6.28 17.93
C THR A 335 -5.73 5.88 17.24
N SER A 336 -6.24 6.74 16.35
CA SER A 336 -7.44 6.41 15.57
C SER A 336 -7.10 5.32 14.55
N MET A 337 -7.90 4.27 14.47
CA MET A 337 -7.70 3.14 13.55
C MET A 337 -8.73 3.22 12.41
N ILE A 338 -8.29 3.15 11.17
CA ILE A 338 -9.16 3.10 9.99
C ILE A 338 -8.84 1.82 9.24
N LEU A 339 -9.86 1.01 8.96
CA LEU A 339 -9.71 -0.25 8.25
C LEU A 339 -10.12 -0.07 6.79
N PHE A 340 -9.20 -0.32 5.86
CA PHE A 340 -9.47 -0.39 4.43
C PHE A 340 -9.59 -1.84 4.00
N LEU A 341 -10.73 -2.19 3.45
CA LEU A 341 -10.97 -3.44 2.75
C LEU A 341 -10.77 -3.22 1.25
N ASN A 342 -9.59 -3.61 0.79
CA ASN A 342 -9.15 -3.46 -0.59
C ASN A 342 -9.44 -4.71 -1.43
N LYS A 343 -9.31 -4.57 -2.76
CA LYS A 343 -9.52 -5.65 -3.74
C LYS A 343 -10.92 -6.29 -3.67
N SER A 344 -11.93 -5.46 -3.44
CA SER A 344 -13.33 -5.88 -3.40
C SER A 344 -13.80 -6.43 -4.76
N ASP A 345 -13.26 -5.90 -5.84
CA ASP A 345 -13.46 -6.38 -7.21
C ASP A 345 -13.03 -7.83 -7.39
N LEU A 346 -11.81 -8.15 -6.96
CA LEU A 346 -11.28 -9.50 -7.04
C LEU A 346 -12.03 -10.44 -6.09
N PHE A 347 -12.44 -9.94 -4.92
CA PHE A 347 -13.27 -10.70 -3.99
C PHE A 347 -14.62 -11.05 -4.63
N GLY A 348 -15.29 -10.10 -5.28
CA GLY A 348 -16.57 -10.30 -5.98
C GLY A 348 -16.48 -11.33 -7.10
N GLU A 349 -15.35 -11.42 -7.81
CA GLU A 349 -15.12 -12.46 -8.81
C GLU A 349 -14.82 -13.83 -8.20
N LYS A 350 -14.04 -13.87 -7.11
CA LYS A 350 -13.65 -15.11 -6.44
C LYS A 350 -14.79 -15.76 -5.68
N ILE A 351 -15.58 -14.99 -4.92
CA ILE A 351 -16.65 -15.52 -4.07
C ILE A 351 -17.72 -16.26 -4.88
N LYS A 352 -17.93 -15.88 -6.14
CA LYS A 352 -18.83 -16.60 -7.08
C LYS A 352 -18.38 -18.06 -7.34
N ARG A 353 -17.09 -18.35 -7.16
CA ARG A 353 -16.46 -19.63 -7.52
C ARG A 353 -16.06 -20.45 -6.30
N ARG A 354 -15.60 -19.79 -5.24
CA ARG A 354 -15.09 -20.44 -4.04
C ARG A 354 -15.81 -19.90 -2.81
N SER A 355 -16.23 -20.82 -1.94
CA SER A 355 -16.99 -20.47 -0.75
C SER A 355 -16.11 -19.75 0.28
N LEU A 356 -16.71 -18.80 1.00
CA LEU A 356 -16.07 -18.13 2.13
C LEU A 356 -15.73 -19.10 3.27
N LYS A 357 -16.42 -20.25 3.32
CA LYS A 357 -16.19 -21.35 4.27
C LYS A 357 -14.78 -21.95 4.22
N VAL A 358 -14.04 -21.73 3.14
CA VAL A 358 -12.63 -22.15 3.04
C VAL A 358 -11.74 -21.39 4.03
N CYS A 359 -12.12 -20.17 4.40
CA CYS A 359 -11.45 -19.39 5.42
C CYS A 359 -12.19 -19.50 6.76
N PHE A 360 -13.51 -19.33 6.73
CA PHE A 360 -14.35 -19.21 7.92
C PHE A 360 -15.33 -20.38 7.98
N GLU A 361 -14.94 -21.49 8.60
CA GLU A 361 -15.74 -22.72 8.66
C GLU A 361 -17.13 -22.49 9.31
N ASP A 362 -17.20 -21.50 10.20
CA ASP A 362 -18.38 -21.05 10.93
C ASP A 362 -19.29 -20.08 10.15
N TYR A 363 -18.92 -19.69 8.92
CA TYR A 363 -19.76 -18.83 8.08
C TYR A 363 -21.10 -19.51 7.75
N ASP A 364 -22.20 -18.95 8.24
CA ASP A 364 -23.56 -19.46 8.05
C ASP A 364 -24.38 -18.66 7.02
N GLY A 365 -23.81 -17.58 6.47
CA GLY A 365 -24.46 -16.73 5.49
C GLY A 365 -24.62 -17.38 4.10
N PRO A 366 -25.35 -16.71 3.18
CA PRO A 366 -25.51 -17.18 1.81
C PRO A 366 -24.16 -17.35 1.11
N ASP A 367 -23.94 -18.54 0.53
CA ASP A 367 -22.74 -18.80 -0.25
C ASP A 367 -22.74 -18.00 -1.55
N LYS A 368 -21.55 -17.69 -2.07
CA LYS A 368 -21.35 -16.94 -3.34
C LYS A 368 -21.98 -15.55 -3.37
N ASN A 369 -22.31 -14.97 -2.20
CA ASN A 369 -22.88 -13.65 -2.08
C ASN A 369 -21.82 -12.63 -1.63
N PHE A 370 -21.62 -11.59 -2.44
CA PHE A 370 -20.63 -10.54 -2.16
C PHE A 370 -20.94 -9.77 -0.88
N ASP A 371 -22.16 -9.26 -0.73
CA ASP A 371 -22.55 -8.40 0.40
C ASP A 371 -22.48 -9.17 1.72
N ALA A 372 -23.00 -10.40 1.75
CA ALA A 372 -22.98 -11.24 2.94
C ALA A 372 -21.55 -11.63 3.34
N GLY A 373 -20.71 -12.00 2.35
CA GLY A 373 -19.33 -12.36 2.64
C GLY A 373 -18.47 -11.17 3.07
N ALA A 374 -18.64 -10.01 2.42
CA ALA A 374 -17.94 -8.79 2.80
C ALA A 374 -18.36 -8.31 4.20
N LEU A 375 -19.64 -8.40 4.52
CA LEU A 375 -20.16 -8.06 5.85
C LEU A 375 -19.65 -9.02 6.93
N PHE A 376 -19.60 -10.32 6.66
CA PHE A 376 -19.07 -11.28 7.62
C PHE A 376 -17.59 -11.05 7.92
N THR A 377 -16.80 -10.69 6.90
CA THR A 377 -15.37 -10.37 7.09
C THR A 377 -15.16 -9.10 7.96
N LEU A 378 -16.21 -8.33 8.22
CA LEU A 378 -16.20 -7.14 9.07
C LEU A 378 -16.63 -7.38 10.52
N LEU A 379 -17.32 -8.48 10.77
CA LEU A 379 -17.82 -8.87 12.09
C LEU A 379 -16.76 -9.71 12.81
#